data_AF-A0A523QXD5-F1
#
_entry.id   AF-A0A523QXD5-F1
#
_cell.length_a   1.000
_cell.length_b   1.000
_cell.length_c   1.000
_cell.angle_alpha   90.00
_cell.angle_beta   90.00
_cell.angle_gamma   90.00
#
_symmetry.space_group_name_H-M   'P 1'
#
loop_
_entity.id
_entity.type
_entity.pdbx_description
1 polymer ?
#
loop_
_entity_poly.entity_id
_entity_poly.type
_entity_poly.pdbx_seq_one_letter_code
_entity_poly.pdbx_strand_id
1 'polypeptide(L)' 'MVARKKRYKYREVKKILNRFGIKELPSRGKGSHRVFYHADFRGKNRFYPVKCHNPNQEFSIKTLEGIRRAFDLEEDEFY' A
#
# COMPACT_ATOMS: atom_id res chain seq x y z
N MET A 1 3.83 16.36 14.30
CA MET A 1 4.27 17.07 13.07
C MET A 1 3.45 16.48 11.94
N VAL A 2 2.66 17.26 11.18
CA VAL A 2 1.86 16.68 10.10
C VAL A 2 2.81 16.31 8.97
N ALA A 3 3.06 15.01 8.78
CA ALA A 3 3.88 14.53 7.67
C ALA A 3 3.30 15.06 6.34
N ARG A 4 4.11 15.81 5.59
CA ARG A 4 3.66 16.45 4.36
C ARG A 4 3.29 15.33 3.37
N LYS A 5 2.02 15.25 2.94
CA LYS A 5 1.50 14.23 2.00
C LYS A 5 2.27 14.24 0.68
N LYS A 6 3.40 13.53 0.65
CA LYS A 6 4.25 13.35 -0.52
C LYS A 6 3.62 12.30 -1.42
N ARG A 7 3.88 12.38 -2.73
CA ARG A 7 3.60 11.28 -3.65
C ARG A 7 4.68 10.22 -3.46
N TYR A 8 4.27 9.00 -3.12
CA TYR A 8 5.17 7.85 -3.00
C TYR A 8 5.09 7.04 -4.28
N LYS A 9 6.26 6.58 -4.72
CA LYS A 9 6.35 5.59 -5.78
C LYS A 9 5.90 4.24 -5.25
N TYR A 10 5.38 3.40 -6.12
CA TYR A 10 4.98 2.03 -5.77
C TYR A 10 6.09 1.28 -4.98
N ARG A 11 7.36 1.40 -5.40
CA ARG A 11 8.50 0.78 -4.70
C ARG A 11 8.67 1.27 -3.25
N GLU A 12 8.32 2.51 -2.97
CA GLU A 12 8.42 3.12 -1.63
C GLU A 12 7.26 2.63 -0.77
N VAL A 13 6.04 2.66 -1.31
CA VAL A 13 4.84 2.11 -0.65
C VAL A 13 5.05 0.64 -0.30
N LYS A 14 5.56 -0.16 -1.24
CA LYS A 14 5.87 -1.57 -1.00
C LYS A 14 6.87 -1.75 0.14
N LYS A 15 7.91 -0.92 0.22
CA LYS A 15 8.89 -0.97 1.33
C LYS A 15 8.25 -0.62 2.67
N ILE A 16 7.39 0.40 2.71
CA ILE A 16 6.67 0.81 3.92
C ILE A 16 5.76 -0.32 4.38
N LEU A 17 4.88 -0.81 3.50
CA LEU A 17 3.94 -1.89 3.79
C LEU A 17 4.65 -3.19 4.23
N ASN A 18 5.79 -3.51 3.64
CA ASN A 18 6.57 -4.69 4.03
C ASN A 18 7.10 -4.63 5.46
N ARG A 19 7.30 -3.43 6.05
CA ARG A 19 7.68 -3.27 7.47
C ARG A 19 6.59 -3.80 8.41
N PHE A 20 5.35 -3.75 7.96
CA PHE A 20 4.17 -4.22 8.67
C PHE A 20 3.79 -5.66 8.28
N GLY A 21 4.65 -6.38 7.55
CA GLY A 21 4.39 -7.73 7.06
C GLY A 21 3.39 -7.79 5.89
N ILE A 22 2.92 -6.65 5.39
CA ILE A 22 1.96 -6.58 4.28
C ILE A 22 2.71 -6.84 2.98
N LYS A 23 2.30 -7.89 2.26
CA LYS A 23 2.97 -8.38 1.06
C LYS A 23 2.11 -8.19 -0.17
N GLU A 24 2.76 -8.14 -1.32
CA GLU A 24 2.07 -8.22 -2.60
C GLU A 24 1.77 -9.68 -2.95
N LEU A 25 0.55 -9.97 -3.38
CA LEU A 25 0.17 -11.27 -3.92
C LEU A 25 0.30 -11.26 -5.44
N PRO A 26 1.35 -11.88 -6.01
CA PRO A 26 1.55 -11.90 -7.46
C PRO A 26 0.44 -12.69 -8.20
N SER A 27 -0.12 -13.73 -7.58
CA SER A 27 -1.17 -14.59 -8.18
C SER A 27 -2.54 -13.92 -8.28
N ARG A 28 -2.78 -12.80 -7.58
CA ARG A 28 -4.05 -12.06 -7.59
C ARG A 28 -4.00 -10.79 -8.45
N GLY A 29 -2.84 -10.46 -9.01
CA GLY A 29 -2.68 -9.34 -9.93
C GLY A 29 -2.81 -9.77 -11.39
N LYS A 30 -3.73 -9.17 -12.15
CA LYS A 30 -3.82 -9.34 -13.61
C LYS A 30 -3.39 -8.05 -14.32
N GLY A 31 -2.43 -8.16 -15.25
CA GLY A 31 -1.91 -7.03 -16.00
C GLY A 31 -1.23 -5.98 -15.11
N SER A 32 -1.75 -4.77 -15.11
CA SER A 32 -1.27 -3.66 -14.27
C SER A 32 -1.90 -3.61 -12.88
N HIS A 33 -2.72 -4.57 -12.47
CA HIS A 33 -3.23 -4.63 -11.10
C HIS A 33 -2.26 -5.39 -10.21
N ARG A 34 -1.97 -4.84 -9.02
CA ARG A 34 -1.25 -5.49 -7.91
C ARG A 34 -2.16 -5.52 -6.69
N VAL A 35 -2.03 -6.54 -5.85
CA VAL A 35 -2.82 -6.64 -4.62
C VAL A 35 -1.89 -6.72 -3.43
N PHE A 36 -2.01 -5.74 -2.53
CA PHE A 36 -1.40 -5.83 -1.20
C PHE A 36 -2.30 -6.64 -0.29
N TYR A 37 -1.70 -7.46 0.57
CA TYR A 37 -2.40 -8.45 1.38
C TYR A 37 -1.68 -8.69 2.69
N HIS A 38 -2.47 -8.95 3.73
CA HIS A 38 -2.01 -9.48 4.99
C HIS A 38 -3.08 -10.41 5.56
N ALA A 39 -2.69 -11.62 5.96
CA ALA A 39 -3.62 -12.66 6.39
C ALA A 39 -4.31 -12.34 7.72
N ASP A 40 -3.58 -11.70 8.63
CA ASP A 40 -4.09 -11.34 9.96
C ASP A 40 -3.56 -9.97 10.42
N PHE A 41 -4.02 -8.90 9.75
CA PHE A 41 -3.64 -7.54 10.13
C PHE A 41 -4.64 -6.98 11.14
N ARG A 42 -4.22 -6.90 12.41
CA ARG A 42 -5.07 -6.50 13.55
C ARG A 42 -6.32 -7.40 13.69
N GLY A 43 -6.14 -8.72 13.64
CA GLY A 43 -7.24 -9.69 13.82
C GLY A 43 -8.13 -9.89 12.58
N LYS A 44 -7.76 -9.32 11.43
CA LYS A 44 -8.57 -9.38 10.20
C LYS A 44 -7.70 -9.63 8.98
N ASN A 45 -8.22 -10.46 8.07
CA ASN A 45 -7.68 -10.56 6.72
C ASN A 45 -7.95 -9.24 5.98
N ARG A 46 -6.89 -8.62 5.48
CA ARG A 46 -6.98 -7.34 4.74
C ARG A 46 -6.28 -7.45 3.40
N PHE A 47 -6.91 -6.84 2.39
CA PHE A 47 -6.33 -6.72 1.06
C PHE A 47 -6.70 -5.38 0.43
N TYR A 48 -5.83 -4.88 -0.44
CA TYR A 48 -6.08 -3.65 -1.19
C TYR A 48 -5.48 -3.75 -2.60
N PRO A 49 -6.32 -3.73 -3.65
CA PRO A 49 -5.84 -3.70 -5.03
C PRO A 49 -5.42 -2.30 -5.45
N VAL A 50 -4.32 -2.21 -6.20
CA VAL A 50 -3.79 -0.98 -6.77
C VAL A 50 -3.45 -1.17 -8.24
N LYS A 51 -3.60 -0.10 -9.03
CA LYS A 51 -3.08 -0.07 -10.41
C LYS A 51 -1.63 0.42 -10.42
N CYS A 52 -0.73 -0.40 -10.94
CA CYS A 52 0.69 -0.12 -11.11
C CYS A 52 1.17 -0.71 -12.44
N HIS A 53 1.58 0.16 -13.36
CA HIS A 53 2.17 -0.21 -14.65
C HIS A 53 3.69 -0.35 -14.56
N ASN A 54 4.34 0.38 -13.65
CA ASN A 54 5.78 0.28 -13.41
C ASN A 54 6.15 0.58 -11.94
N PRO A 55 7.29 0.08 -11.43
CA PRO A 55 7.68 0.25 -10.02
C PRO A 55 7.99 1.70 -9.60
N ASN A 56 8.28 2.58 -10.56
CA ASN A 56 8.58 3.98 -10.34
C ASN A 56 7.34 4.88 -10.43
N GLN A 57 6.17 4.30 -10.69
CA GLN A 57 4.92 5.03 -10.80
C GLN A 57 4.55 5.64 -9.45
N GLU A 58 4.29 6.95 -9.46
CA GLU A 58 3.79 7.66 -8.31
C GLU A 58 2.31 7.37 -8.08
N PHE A 59 1.96 7.08 -6.83
CA PHE A 59 0.58 6.94 -6.44
C PHE A 59 -0.03 8.30 -6.10
N SER A 60 -1.29 8.46 -6.51
CA SER A 60 -2.08 9.60 -6.11
C SER A 60 -2.29 9.60 -4.60
N ILE A 61 -2.48 10.78 -4.01
CA ILE A 61 -2.78 10.92 -2.58
C ILE A 61 -4.01 10.09 -2.20
N LYS A 62 -5.04 10.05 -3.06
CA LYS A 62 -6.24 9.23 -2.85
C LYS A 62 -5.93 7.73 -2.76
N THR A 63 -5.02 7.24 -3.60
CA THR A 63 -4.58 5.84 -3.57
C THR A 63 -3.82 5.54 -2.27
N LEU A 64 -2.91 6.44 -1.86
CA LEU A 64 -2.15 6.31 -0.62
C LEU A 64 -3.06 6.32 0.61
N GLU A 65 -4.03 7.23 0.67
CA GLU A 65 -5.04 7.25 1.73
C GLU A 65 -5.91 5.99 1.73
N GLY A 66 -6.26 5.48 0.55
CA GLY A 66 -6.99 4.22 0.41
C GLY A 66 -6.22 3.04 0.98
N ILE A 67 -4.92 2.93 0.67
CA ILE A 67 -4.03 1.91 1.24
C ILE A 67 -3.94 2.09 2.77
N ARG A 68 -3.66 3.31 3.23
CA ARG A 68 -3.54 3.62 4.67
C ARG A 68 -4.79 3.20 5.43
N ARG A 69 -5.98 3.60 4.95
CA ARG A 69 -7.27 3.25 5.56
C ARG A 69 -7.54 1.74 5.49
N ALA A 70 -7.22 1.11 4.36
CA ALA A 70 -7.43 -0.33 4.20
C ALA A 70 -6.59 -1.14 5.20
N PHE A 71 -5.39 -0.68 5.55
CA PHE A 71 -4.55 -1.30 6.55
C PHE A 71 -4.57 -0.59 7.91
N ASP A 72 -5.47 0.37 8.15
CA ASP A 72 -5.60 1.07 9.43
C ASP A 72 -4.27 1.59 10.01
N LEU A 73 -3.39 2.07 9.12
CA LEU A 73 -2.07 2.60 9.49
C LEU A 73 -2.21 4.05 9.95
N GLU A 74 -1.46 4.43 10.98
CA GLU A 74 -1.41 5.84 11.40
C GLU A 74 -0.71 6.71 10.33
N GLU A 75 -0.98 8.01 10.33
CA GLU A 75 -0.37 8.92 9.35
C GLU A 75 1.16 8.94 9.48
N ASP A 76 1.66 8.99 10.72
CA ASP A 76 3.10 9.00 11.04
C ASP A 76 3.80 7.65 10.75
N GLU A 77 3.04 6.55 10.68
CA GLU A 77 3.57 5.23 10.33
C GLU A 77 3.73 5.04 8.82
N PHE A 78 2.89 5.73 8.05
CA PHE A 78 2.79 5.56 6.60
C PHE A 78 3.59 6.59 5.80
N TYR A 79 3.67 7.84 6.28
CA TYR A 79 4.31 8.95 5.58
C TYR A 79 5.73 9.23 6.12
#